data_AF-A0A950L804-F1
#
_entry.id   AF-A0A950L804-F1
#
_cell.length_a   1.000
_cell.length_b   1.000
_cell.length_c   1.000
_cell.angle_alpha   90.00
_cell.angle_beta   90.00
_cell.angle_gamma   90.00
#
_symmetry.space_group_name_H-M   'P 1'
#
loop_
_entity.id
_entity.type
_entity.pdbx_description
1 polymer ?
#
loop_
_entity_poly.entity_id
_entity_poly.type
_entity_poly.pdbx_seq_one_letter_code
_entity_poly.pdbx_strand_id
1 'polypeptide(L)'
;MSVETAREQLELAEGRWQTAIKEHAQPPPDTGYARRLRALADAAAQEQAAYRYAEEQGFGWRPGPAWLPPQELRPALWRESLAPAGTWERFDEAIEGLSRARTGVSVLAISQAFGQLSSAAWELADSVEKGLRQRATRTG
;
A
#
# COMPACT_ATOMS: atom_id res chain seq x y z
N MET A 1 28.64 -4.38 -5.50
CA MET A 1 27.34 -4.59 -4.83
C MET A 1 26.81 -5.94 -5.30
N SER A 2 26.35 -6.80 -4.38
CA SER A 2 26.07 -8.23 -4.67
C SER A 2 24.57 -8.48 -4.85
N VAL A 3 24.24 -9.52 -5.63
CA VAL A 3 22.90 -10.12 -5.75
C VAL A 3 22.33 -10.51 -4.38
N GLU A 4 23.18 -10.92 -3.44
CA GLU A 4 22.79 -11.25 -2.05
C GLU A 4 22.20 -10.04 -1.32
N THR A 5 22.78 -8.85 -1.51
CA THR A 5 22.26 -7.62 -0.92
C THR A 5 20.89 -7.27 -1.49
N ALA A 6 20.66 -7.48 -2.79
CA ALA A 6 19.36 -7.22 -3.41
C ALA A 6 18.28 -8.15 -2.87
N ARG A 7 18.62 -9.43 -2.66
CA ARG A 7 17.73 -10.40 -2.05
C ARG A 7 17.38 -10.04 -0.61
N GLU A 8 18.37 -9.68 0.21
CA GLU A 8 18.16 -9.29 1.60
C GLU A 8 17.24 -8.04 1.71
N GLN A 9 17.43 -7.05 0.84
CA GLN A 9 16.56 -5.87 0.79
C GLN A 9 15.11 -6.22 0.43
N LEU A 10 14.90 -7.13 -0.53
CA LEU A 10 13.57 -7.63 -0.87
C LEU A 10 12.92 -8.38 0.29
N GLU A 11 13.64 -9.30 0.93
CA GLU A 11 13.11 -10.08 2.06
C GLU A 11 12.74 -9.17 3.26
N LEU A 12 13.55 -8.14 3.53
CA LEU A 12 13.24 -7.13 4.56
C LEU A 12 12.03 -6.26 4.19
N ALA A 13 11.94 -5.81 2.93
CA ALA A 13 10.81 -5.01 2.45
C ALA A 13 9.51 -5.82 2.50
N GLU A 14 9.54 -7.07 2.05
CA GLU A 14 8.39 -7.98 2.09
C GLU A 14 7.93 -8.25 3.52
N GLY A 15 8.86 -8.46 4.46
CA GLY A 15 8.53 -8.63 5.88
C GLY A 15 7.79 -7.42 6.46
N ARG A 16 8.21 -6.20 6.08
CA ARG A 16 7.56 -4.95 6.51
C ARG A 16 6.20 -4.77 5.85
N TRP A 17 6.08 -5.06 4.56
CA TRP A 17 4.82 -5.06 3.83
C TRP A 17 3.80 -6.02 4.47
N GLN A 18 4.19 -7.26 4.73
CA GLN A 18 3.32 -8.25 5.37
C GLN A 18 2.89 -7.82 6.77
N THR A 19 3.78 -7.18 7.52
CA THR A 19 3.44 -6.62 8.84
C THR A 19 2.43 -5.49 8.72
N ALA A 20 2.65 -4.54 7.81
CA ALA A 20 1.70 -3.45 7.58
C ALA A 20 0.32 -3.96 7.15
N ILE A 21 0.26 -4.95 6.26
CA ILE A 21 -1.01 -5.58 5.83
C ILE A 21 -1.74 -6.27 6.98
N LYS A 22 -1.02 -6.95 7.88
CA LYS A 22 -1.64 -7.61 9.05
C LYS A 22 -2.28 -6.62 10.02
N GLU A 23 -1.75 -5.41 10.13
CA GLU A 23 -2.36 -4.36 10.96
C GLU A 23 -3.75 -3.94 10.44
N HIS A 24 -4.01 -4.08 9.13
CA HIS A 24 -5.32 -3.83 8.51
C HIS A 24 -6.33 -4.97 8.70
N ALA A 25 -6.13 -5.82 9.71
CA ALA A 25 -7.08 -6.88 10.08
C ALA A 25 -8.18 -6.40 11.03
N GLN A 26 -8.01 -5.26 11.71
CA GLN A 26 -9.03 -4.69 12.59
C GLN A 26 -10.08 -3.92 11.78
N PRO A 27 -11.38 -4.01 12.13
CA PRO A 27 -12.42 -3.26 11.43
C PRO A 27 -12.43 -1.78 11.86
N PRO A 28 -12.54 -0.83 10.92
CA PRO A 28 -12.72 0.59 11.23
C PRO A 28 -14.18 0.88 11.65
N PRO A 29 -14.45 2.05 12.30
CA PRO A 29 -13.51 3.15 12.54
C PRO A 29 -12.82 3.06 13.91
N ASP A 30 -11.49 3.04 13.91
CA ASP A 30 -10.68 3.36 15.09
C ASP A 30 -9.72 4.52 14.79
N THR A 31 -9.26 5.20 15.84
CA THR A 31 -8.40 6.39 15.75
C THR A 31 -7.02 6.11 15.15
N GLY A 32 -6.63 4.83 15.03
CA GLY A 32 -5.38 4.38 14.43
C GLY A 32 -5.43 4.17 12.91
N TYR A 33 -6.58 4.29 12.25
CA TYR A 33 -6.71 3.95 10.83
C TYR A 33 -5.79 4.79 9.93
N ALA A 34 -5.74 6.11 10.12
CA ALA A 34 -4.82 6.97 9.37
C ALA A 34 -3.35 6.59 9.59
N ARG A 35 -2.97 6.17 10.82
CA ARG A 35 -1.61 5.69 11.13
C ARG A 35 -1.30 4.40 10.38
N ARG A 36 -2.24 3.44 10.32
CA ARG A 36 -2.07 2.18 9.57
C ARG A 36 -1.91 2.43 8.07
N LEU A 37 -2.65 3.39 7.51
CA LEU A 37 -2.49 3.80 6.11
C LEU A 37 -1.11 4.41 5.83
N ARG A 38 -0.56 5.22 6.75
CA ARG A 38 0.82 5.73 6.64
C ARG A 38 1.86 4.60 6.68
N ALA A 39 1.71 3.68 7.63
CA ALA A 39 2.60 2.52 7.73
C ALA A 39 2.55 1.64 6.46
N LEU A 40 1.36 1.49 5.87
CA LEU A 40 1.20 0.83 4.56
C LEU A 40 1.93 1.58 3.45
N ALA A 41 1.79 2.91 3.42
CA ALA A 41 2.44 3.75 2.43
C ALA A 41 3.97 3.68 2.52
N ASP A 42 4.52 3.71 3.73
CA ASP A 42 5.96 3.58 3.98
C ASP A 42 6.49 2.20 3.61
N ALA A 43 5.74 1.14 3.93
CA ALA A 43 6.11 -0.22 3.54
C ALA A 43 6.09 -0.38 2.00
N ALA A 44 5.08 0.18 1.32
CA ALA A 44 5.01 0.18 -0.14
C ALA A 44 6.16 0.97 -0.79
N ALA A 45 6.60 2.09 -0.21
CA ALA A 45 7.77 2.83 -0.70
C ALA A 45 9.07 2.02 -0.61
N GLN A 46 9.21 1.22 0.46
CA GLN A 46 10.38 0.37 0.65
C GLN A 46 10.37 -0.82 -0.32
N GLU A 47 9.20 -1.41 -0.57
CA GLU A 47 9.03 -2.42 -1.62
C GLU A 47 9.39 -1.83 -2.98
N GLN A 48 8.89 -0.63 -3.33
CA GLN A 48 9.27 0.04 -4.58
C GLN A 48 10.80 0.14 -4.73
N ALA A 49 11.50 0.58 -3.68
CA ALA A 49 12.96 0.72 -3.70
C ALA A 49 13.67 -0.63 -3.85
N ALA A 50 13.21 -1.66 -3.13
CA ALA A 50 13.77 -3.00 -3.19
C ALA A 50 13.58 -3.65 -4.58
N TYR A 51 12.36 -3.57 -5.15
CA TYR A 51 12.08 -4.08 -6.50
C TYR A 51 12.86 -3.30 -7.57
N ARG A 52 13.02 -1.98 -7.42
CA ARG A 52 13.83 -1.18 -8.34
C ARG A 52 15.29 -1.66 -8.32
N TYR A 53 15.85 -1.82 -7.12
CA TYR A 53 17.22 -2.29 -6.99
C TYR A 53 17.39 -3.73 -7.54
N ALA A 54 16.40 -4.60 -7.33
CA ALA A 54 16.42 -5.95 -7.90
C ALA A 54 16.37 -5.95 -9.43
N GLU A 55 15.63 -5.03 -10.05
CA GLU A 55 15.61 -4.84 -11.50
C GLU A 55 16.98 -4.38 -12.02
N GLU A 56 17.62 -3.42 -11.35
CA GLU A 56 18.98 -2.96 -11.66
C GLU A 56 20.02 -4.10 -11.55
N GLN A 57 19.76 -5.11 -10.70
CA GLN A 57 20.60 -6.31 -10.58
C GLN A 57 20.20 -7.45 -11.54
N GLY A 58 19.21 -7.24 -12.42
CA GLY A 58 18.79 -8.20 -13.44
C GLY A 58 17.96 -9.37 -12.89
N PHE A 59 17.27 -9.21 -11.77
CA PHE A 59 16.41 -10.26 -11.23
C PHE A 59 15.25 -10.57 -12.18
N GLY A 60 15.01 -11.86 -12.42
CA GLY A 60 13.80 -12.33 -13.07
C GLY A 60 12.65 -12.42 -12.06
N TRP A 61 11.44 -12.08 -12.50
CA TRP A 61 10.23 -12.30 -11.71
C TRP A 61 9.47 -13.53 -12.21
N ARG A 62 8.92 -14.31 -11.28
CA ARG A 62 7.94 -15.35 -11.60
C ARG A 62 6.56 -14.86 -11.17
N PRO A 63 5.57 -14.85 -12.09
CA PRO A 63 4.21 -14.49 -11.77
C PRO A 63 3.69 -15.24 -10.54
N GLY A 64 3.19 -14.47 -9.58
CA GLY A 64 2.51 -14.99 -8.40
C GLY A 64 0.99 -14.95 -8.57
N PRO A 65 0.23 -15.45 -7.57
CA PRO A 65 -1.21 -15.23 -7.54
C PRO A 65 -1.52 -13.72 -7.46
N ALA A 66 -2.69 -13.35 -7.97
CA ALA A 66 -3.24 -12.01 -7.76
C ALA A 66 -3.27 -11.68 -6.27
N TRP A 67 -2.80 -10.49 -5.91
CA TRP A 67 -2.87 -10.05 -4.53
C TRP A 67 -4.29 -9.59 -4.21
N LEU A 68 -4.84 -10.08 -3.10
CA LEU A 68 -6.15 -9.69 -2.58
C LEU A 68 -5.95 -8.87 -1.31
N PRO A 69 -6.44 -7.62 -1.26
CA PRO A 69 -6.33 -6.81 -0.06
C PRO A 69 -7.17 -7.38 1.10
N PRO A 70 -6.77 -7.13 2.36
CA PRO A 70 -7.57 -7.42 3.54
C PRO A 70 -8.89 -6.64 3.53
N GLN A 71 -9.87 -7.08 4.32
CA GLN A 71 -11.24 -6.55 4.30
C GLN A 71 -11.32 -5.04 4.59
N GLU A 72 -10.48 -4.52 5.51
CA GLU A 72 -10.40 -3.08 5.82
C GLU A 72 -9.98 -2.24 4.59
N LEU A 73 -9.20 -2.83 3.67
CA LEU A 73 -8.73 -2.18 2.44
C LEU A 73 -9.62 -2.46 1.22
N ARG A 74 -10.78 -3.13 1.39
CA ARG A 74 -11.76 -3.33 0.31
C ARG A 74 -12.85 -2.24 0.31
N PRO A 75 -13.46 -1.97 -0.86
CA PRO A 75 -14.59 -1.06 -0.96
C PRO A 75 -15.67 -1.35 0.08
N ALA A 76 -16.11 -0.31 0.78
CA ALA A 76 -17.09 -0.41 1.85
C ALA A 76 -17.85 0.91 2.04
N LEU A 77 -19.12 0.83 2.46
CA LEU A 77 -20.03 1.97 2.58
C LEU A 77 -19.54 3.05 3.58
N TRP A 78 -18.73 2.68 4.56
CA TRP A 78 -18.22 3.62 5.57
C TRP A 78 -17.12 4.55 5.04
N ARG A 79 -16.50 4.22 3.89
CA ARG A 79 -15.36 4.95 3.30
C ARG A 79 -15.66 6.42 3.01
N GLU A 80 -16.83 6.67 2.43
CA GLU A 80 -17.29 8.01 2.06
C GLU A 80 -17.45 8.93 3.28
N SER A 81 -17.66 8.36 4.47
CA SER A 81 -17.74 9.14 5.71
C SER A 81 -16.37 9.59 6.25
N LEU A 82 -15.28 8.97 5.79
CA LEU A 82 -13.92 9.22 6.28
C LEU A 82 -13.10 10.10 5.34
N ALA A 83 -13.23 9.91 4.03
CA ALA A 83 -12.50 10.66 3.03
C ALA A 83 -13.30 10.77 1.71
N PRO A 84 -13.00 11.75 0.85
CA PRO A 84 -13.66 11.93 -0.44
C PRO A 84 -13.53 10.69 -1.34
N ALA A 85 -14.56 10.42 -2.15
CA ALA A 85 -14.59 9.28 -3.07
C ALA A 85 -13.36 9.23 -3.99
N GLY A 86 -12.94 10.37 -4.54
CA GLY A 86 -11.78 10.43 -5.44
C GLY A 86 -10.46 9.98 -4.83
N THR A 87 -10.26 10.09 -3.51
CA THR A 87 -9.05 9.58 -2.85
C THR A 87 -9.11 8.06 -2.71
N TRP A 88 -10.29 7.51 -2.47
CA TRP A 88 -10.52 6.07 -2.44
C TRP A 88 -10.37 5.43 -3.82
N GLU A 89 -10.89 6.06 -4.86
CA GLU A 89 -10.76 5.60 -6.24
C GLU A 89 -9.28 5.45 -6.66
N ARG A 90 -8.44 6.45 -6.35
CA ARG A 90 -6.99 6.38 -6.60
C ARG A 90 -6.31 5.25 -5.84
N PHE A 91 -6.73 5.01 -4.60
CA PHE A 91 -6.20 3.92 -3.79
C PHE A 91 -6.61 2.55 -4.33
N ASP A 92 -7.87 2.38 -4.71
CA ASP A 92 -8.39 1.14 -5.29
C ASP A 92 -7.74 0.84 -6.65
N GLU A 93 -7.55 1.87 -7.49
CA GLU A 93 -6.80 1.74 -8.76
C GLU A 93 -5.36 1.26 -8.53
N ALA A 94 -4.68 1.80 -7.51
CA ALA A 94 -3.32 1.39 -7.17
C ALA A 94 -3.25 -0.06 -6.65
N ILE A 95 -4.24 -0.50 -5.86
CA ILE A 95 -4.37 -1.90 -5.43
C ILE A 95 -4.54 -2.83 -6.65
N GLU A 96 -5.42 -2.47 -7.58
CA GLU A 96 -5.60 -3.24 -8.80
C GLU A 96 -4.34 -3.28 -9.66
N GLY A 97 -3.65 -2.13 -9.79
CA GLY A 97 -2.37 -2.01 -10.47
C GLY A 97 -1.32 -2.95 -9.89
N LEU A 98 -1.20 -3.01 -8.56
CA LEU A 98 -0.30 -3.95 -7.88
C LEU A 98 -0.69 -5.40 -8.11
N SER A 99 -1.98 -5.73 -8.07
CA SER A 99 -2.46 -7.08 -8.33
C SER A 99 -2.13 -7.53 -9.76
N ARG A 100 -2.34 -6.65 -10.76
CA ARG A 100 -1.93 -6.89 -12.16
C ARG A 100 -0.42 -7.00 -12.33
N ALA A 101 0.36 -6.19 -11.63
CA ALA A 101 1.82 -6.23 -11.72
C ALA A 101 2.38 -7.56 -11.18
N ARG A 102 1.84 -8.06 -10.07
CA ARG A 102 2.27 -9.33 -9.44
C ARG A 102 1.98 -10.57 -10.28
N THR A 103 0.93 -10.54 -11.12
CA THR A 103 0.61 -11.60 -12.08
C THR A 103 1.37 -11.47 -13.40
N GLY A 104 2.07 -10.34 -13.62
CA GLY A 104 2.97 -10.12 -14.74
C GLY A 104 4.36 -10.73 -14.51
N VAL A 105 5.29 -10.44 -15.44
CA VAL A 105 6.69 -10.92 -15.43
C VAL A 105 7.72 -9.80 -15.19
N SER A 106 7.28 -8.57 -14.98
CA SER A 106 8.16 -7.40 -14.90
C SER A 106 8.38 -6.94 -13.47
N VAL A 107 9.61 -7.07 -12.98
CA VAL A 107 10.06 -6.51 -11.70
C VAL A 107 9.86 -4.99 -11.65
N LEU A 108 10.14 -4.29 -12.75
CA LEU A 108 9.93 -2.85 -12.88
C LEU A 108 8.45 -2.48 -12.70
N ALA A 109 7.54 -3.23 -13.31
CA ALA A 109 6.10 -2.98 -13.16
C ALA A 109 5.64 -3.15 -11.70
N ILE A 110 6.21 -4.11 -10.97
CA ILE A 110 5.94 -4.30 -9.54
C ILE A 110 6.45 -3.12 -8.72
N SER A 111 7.69 -2.66 -8.98
CA SER A 111 8.24 -1.47 -8.34
C SER A 111 7.35 -0.24 -8.55
N GLN A 112 6.93 0.02 -9.80
CA GLN A 112 6.06 1.15 -10.14
C GLN A 112 4.71 1.06 -9.44
N ALA A 113 4.09 -0.13 -9.42
CA ALA A 113 2.81 -0.33 -8.77
C ALA A 113 2.88 -0.11 -7.25
N PHE A 114 3.98 -0.53 -6.60
CA PHE A 114 4.21 -0.22 -5.19
C PHE A 114 4.38 1.29 -4.93
N GLY A 115 5.03 2.02 -5.84
CA GLY A 115 5.16 3.47 -5.73
C GLY A 115 3.82 4.22 -5.89
N GLN A 116 2.99 3.75 -6.83
CA GLN A 116 1.62 4.27 -6.98
C GLN A 116 0.79 4.01 -5.73
N LEU A 117 0.87 2.80 -5.17
CA LEU A 117 0.17 2.44 -3.94
C LEU A 117 0.65 3.26 -2.74
N SER A 118 1.96 3.47 -2.61
CA SER A 118 2.52 4.33 -1.57
C SER A 118 1.96 5.75 -1.63
N SER A 119 1.96 6.34 -2.83
CA SER A 119 1.47 7.70 -3.05
C SER A 119 -0.02 7.83 -2.73
N ALA A 120 -0.84 6.90 -3.23
CA ALA A 120 -2.29 6.89 -2.98
C ALA A 120 -2.61 6.63 -1.49
N ALA A 121 -1.87 5.75 -0.82
CA ALA A 121 -2.04 5.47 0.59
C ALA A 121 -1.70 6.68 1.47
N TRP A 122 -0.65 7.43 1.14
CA TRP A 122 -0.31 8.68 1.81
C TRP A 122 -1.40 9.74 1.66
N GLU A 123 -1.90 9.93 0.44
CA GLU A 123 -2.99 10.87 0.16
C GLU A 123 -4.27 10.49 0.92
N LEU A 124 -4.59 9.20 0.95
CA LEU A 124 -5.72 8.67 1.70
C LEU A 124 -5.58 8.88 3.20
N ALA A 125 -4.40 8.62 3.77
CA ALA A 125 -4.13 8.82 5.18
C ALA A 125 -4.34 10.29 5.61
N ASP A 126 -3.84 11.24 4.81
CA ASP A 126 -4.02 12.67 5.05
C ASP A 126 -5.50 13.08 4.93
N SER A 127 -6.21 12.56 3.92
CA SER A 127 -7.65 12.81 3.73
C SER A 127 -8.49 12.30 4.89
N VAL A 128 -8.21 11.08 5.37
CA VAL A 128 -8.88 10.47 6.53
C VAL A 128 -8.62 11.29 7.80
N GLU A 129 -7.36 11.68 8.05
CA GLU A 129 -7.03 12.48 9.23
C GLU A 129 -7.70 13.87 9.20
N LYS A 130 -7.77 14.51 8.03
CA LYS A 130 -8.52 15.75 7.84
C LYS A 130 -10.02 15.54 8.12
N GLY A 131 -10.61 14.46 7.58
CA GLY A 131 -12.01 14.12 7.80
C GLY A 131 -12.34 13.88 9.28
N LEU A 132 -11.50 13.11 9.98
CA LEU A 132 -11.64 12.85 11.42
C LEU A 132 -11.54 14.14 12.25
N ARG A 133 -10.57 15.02 11.95
CA ARG A 133 -10.43 16.31 12.64
C ARG A 133 -11.66 17.20 12.46
N GLN A 134 -12.19 17.31 11.24
CA GLN A 134 -13.39 18.11 10.96
C GLN A 134 -14.65 17.60 11.66
N ARG A 135 -14.75 16.27 11.88
CA ARG A 135 -15.87 15.66 12.61
C ARG A 135 -15.77 15.93 14.12
N ALA A 136 -14.56 15.90 14.67
CA ALA A 136 -14.32 16.26 16.07
C ALA A 136 -14.74 17.72 16.36
N THR A 137 -14.41 18.66 15.46
CA THR A 137 -14.78 20.09 15.61
C THR A 137 -16.26 20.39 15.40
N ARG A 138 -17.04 19.49 14.79
CA ARG A 138 -18.49 19.68 14.59
C ARG A 138 -19.33 19.18 15.76
N THR A 139 -18.73 18.36 16.64
CA THR A 139 -19.43 17.71 17.75
C THR A 139 -19.17 18.40 19.10
N GLY A 140 -18.19 19.31 19.17
CA GLY A 140 -17.89 20.15 20.34
C GLY A 140 -18.34 21.59 20.12
#